data_AF-W1ITN2-F1
#
_entry.id   AF-W1ITN2-F1
#
_cell.length_a   1.000
_cell.length_b   1.000
_cell.length_c   1.000
_cell.angle_alpha   90.00
_cell.angle_beta   90.00
_cell.angle_gamma   90.00
#
_symmetry.space_group_name_H-M   'P 1'
#
loop_
_entity.id
_entity.type
_entity.pdbx_description
1 polymer ?
#
loop_
_entity_poly.entity_id
_entity_poly.type
_entity_poly.pdbx_seq_one_letter_code
_entity_poly.pdbx_strand_id
1 'polypeptide(L)' 'MPTKHINDNIWRLVEKETVKAVIELKEPVKDTTVLEWLIRKGLETISDEDYRKFSRKN' A
#
# COMPACT_ATOMS: atom_id res chain seq x y z
N MET A 1 5.14 7.63 13.69
CA MET A 1 4.07 7.27 12.74
C MET A 1 4.64 6.27 11.74
N PRO A 2 3.91 5.21 11.37
CA PRO A 2 4.37 4.18 10.44
C PRO A 2 4.88 4.77 9.11
N THR A 3 4.33 5.92 8.70
CA THR A 3 4.76 6.72 7.56
C THR A 3 6.23 7.15 7.60
N LYS A 4 6.86 7.29 8.78
CA LYS A 4 8.29 7.62 8.91
C LYS A 4 9.24 6.45 8.61
N HIS A 5 8.72 5.24 8.47
CA HIS A 5 9.51 4.02 8.22
C HIS A 5 9.21 3.39 6.85
N ILE A 6 8.30 3.99 6.07
CA ILE A 6 8.04 3.60 4.69
C ILE A 6 8.97 4.43 3.80
N ASN A 7 9.75 3.77 2.94
CA ASN A 7 10.61 4.46 1.99
C ASN A 7 9.78 5.34 1.04
N ASP A 8 10.28 6.54 0.72
CA ASP A 8 9.63 7.53 -0.17
C ASP A 8 9.10 6.93 -1.47
N ASN A 9 9.80 5.95 -2.07
CA ASN A 9 9.38 5.30 -3.30
C ASN A 9 8.09 4.49 -3.11
N ILE A 10 7.96 3.80 -1.99
CA ILE A 10 6.73 3.05 -1.65
C ILE A 10 5.62 4.03 -1.25
N TRP A 11 5.96 5.09 -0.52
CA TRP A 11 4.99 6.12 -0.14
C TRP A 11 4.35 6.78 -1.36
N ARG A 12 5.12 7.12 -2.40
CA ARG A 12 4.61 7.64 -3.67
C ARG A 12 3.61 6.72 -4.37
N LEU A 13 3.74 5.40 -4.21
CA LEU A 13 2.76 4.44 -4.75
C LEU A 13 1.43 4.56 -4.00
N VAL A 14 1.48 4.69 -2.67
CA VAL A 14 0.28 4.91 -1.83
C VAL A 14 -0.40 6.23 -2.18
N GLU A 15 0.37 7.30 -2.39
CA GLU A 15 -0.15 8.60 -2.83
C GLU A 15 -0.86 8.49 -4.20
N LYS A 16 -0.26 7.76 -5.15
CA LYS A 16 -0.86 7.54 -6.47
C LYS A 16 -2.19 6.80 -6.37
N GLU A 17 -2.28 5.75 -5.55
CA GLU A 17 -3.55 5.05 -5.33
C GLU A 17 -4.56 5.92 -4.56
N THR A 18 -4.10 6.83 -3.70
CA THR A 18 -4.98 7.79 -3.02
C THR A 18 -5.62 8.76 -4.00
N VAL A 19 -4.85 9.30 -4.96
CA VAL A 19 -5.40 10.15 -6.03
C VAL A 19 -6.44 9.39 -6.85
N LYS A 20 -6.18 8.12 -7.20
CA LYS A 20 -7.16 7.29 -7.91
C LYS A 20 -8.43 7.08 -7.08
N ALA A 21 -8.30 6.75 -5.80
CA ALA A 21 -9.44 6.54 -4.91
C ALA A 21 -10.34 7.78 -4.83
N VAL A 22 -9.74 8.99 -4.73
CA VAL A 22 -10.49 10.24 -4.75
C VAL A 22 -11.26 10.43 -6.07
N ILE A 23 -10.63 10.12 -7.21
CA ILE A 23 -11.26 10.25 -8.52
C ILE A 23 -12.44 9.28 -8.67
N GLU A 24 -12.24 8.01 -8.32
CA GLU A 24 -13.26 6.96 -8.49
C GLU A 24 -14.44 7.13 -7.53
N LEU A 25 -14.15 7.45 -6.25
CA LEU A 25 -15.18 7.62 -5.22
C LEU A 25 -15.84 9.00 -5.26
N LYS A 26 -15.23 9.96 -5.99
CA LYS A 26 -15.69 11.35 -6.09
C LYS A 26 -15.79 12.08 -4.74
N GLU A 27 -14.96 11.66 -3.77
CA GLU A 27 -14.88 12.26 -2.44
C GLU A 27 -13.44 12.32 -1.93
N PRO A 28 -13.11 13.24 -1.00
CA PRO A 28 -11.79 13.28 -0.39
C PRO A 28 -11.51 12.02 0.43
N VAL A 29 -10.37 11.38 0.18
CA VAL A 29 -9.93 10.17 0.88
C VAL A 29 -8.59 10.46 1.56
N LYS A 30 -8.45 10.04 2.82
CA LYS A 30 -7.17 10.13 3.53
C LYS A 30 -6.20 9.07 3.03
N ASP A 31 -4.95 9.47 2.84
CA ASP A 31 -3.82 8.59 2.52
C ASP A 31 -3.69 7.39 3.49
N THR A 32 -3.88 7.62 4.78
CA THR A 32 -3.86 6.60 5.84
C THR A 32 -4.97 5.56 5.69
N THR A 33 -6.15 5.96 5.21
CA THR A 33 -7.25 5.03 4.89
C THR A 33 -6.87 4.14 3.71
N VAL A 34 -6.27 4.72 2.68
CA VAL A 34 -5.80 3.97 1.51
C VAL A 34 -4.66 3.03 1.88
N LEU A 35 -3.72 3.48 2.73
CA LEU A 35 -2.65 2.63 3.25
C LEU A 35 -3.22 1.43 4.03
N GLU A 36 -4.17 1.65 4.94
CA GLU A 36 -4.82 0.56 5.68
C GLU A 36 -5.50 -0.42 4.71
N TRP A 37 -6.23 0.09 3.73
CA TRP A 37 -6.89 -0.73 2.72
C TRP A 37 -5.91 -1.59 1.90
N LEU A 38 -4.79 -0.99 1.45
CA LEU A 38 -3.75 -1.72 0.73
C LEU A 38 -3.11 -2.81 1.59
N ILE A 39 -2.85 -2.54 2.87
CA ILE A 39 -2.31 -3.54 3.81
C ILE A 39 -3.30 -4.69 3.98
N ARG A 40 -4.58 -4.40 4.22
CA ARG A 40 -5.63 -5.43 4.35
C ARG A 40 -5.72 -6.31 3.12
N LYS A 41 -5.79 -5.69 1.93
CA LYS A 41 -5.78 -6.41 0.66
C LYS A 41 -4.53 -7.28 0.51
N GLY A 42 -3.36 -6.75 0.86
CA GLY A 42 -2.11 -7.51 0.86
C GLY A 42 -2.17 -8.73 1.79
N LEU A 43 -2.67 -8.58 3.01
CA LEU A 43 -2.84 -9.68 3.98
C LEU A 43 -3.83 -10.74 3.51
N GLU A 44 -4.86 -10.36 2.75
CA GLU A 44 -5.82 -11.29 2.16
C GLU A 44 -5.25 -12.08 0.98
N THR A 45 -4.34 -11.48 0.21
CA THR A 45 -3.82 -12.08 -1.03
C THR A 45 -2.42 -12.68 -0.92
N ILE A 46 -1.71 -12.43 0.18
CA ILE A 46 -0.33 -12.91 0.35
C ILE A 46 -0.28 -14.44 0.32
N SER A 47 0.71 -14.97 -0.40
CA SER A 47 0.88 -16.40 -0.61
C SER A 47 2.27 -16.89 -0.22
N ASP A 48 2.43 -18.21 -0.12
CA ASP A 48 3.73 -18.86 0.12
C ASP A 48 4.79 -18.48 -0.92
N GLU A 49 4.40 -18.19 -2.16
CA GLU A 49 5.32 -17.76 -3.21
C GLU A 49 5.90 -16.37 -2.92
N ASP A 50 5.11 -15.47 -2.36
CA ASP A 50 5.55 -14.12 -2.01
C ASP A 50 6.63 -14.16 -0.91
N TYR A 51 6.48 -15.05 0.07
CA TYR A 51 7.52 -15.30 1.08
C TYR A 51 8.79 -15.90 0.46
N ARG A 52 8.67 -16.82 -0.49
CA ARG A 52 9.84 -17.37 -1.22
C ARG A 52 10.57 -16.30 -2.02
N LYS A 53 9.85 -15.37 -2.66
CA LYS A 53 10.43 -14.20 -3.34
C LYS A 53 11.10 -13.25 -2.36
N PHE A 54 10.51 -13.04 -1.19
CA PHE A 54 11.09 -12.23 -0.13
C PHE A 54 12.44 -12.79 0.35
N SER A 55 12.52 -14.10 0.58
CA SER A 55 13.76 -14.77 1.00
C SER A 55 14.86 -14.80 -0.07
N ARG A 56 14.54 -14.60 -1.35
CA ARG A 56 15.51 -14.61 -2.46
C ARG A 56 16.22 -13.27 -2.69
N LYS A 57 15.91 -12.24 -1.90
CA LYS A 57 16.73 -11.02 -1.84
C LYS A 57 17.83 -11.19 -0.79
N ASN A 58 18.95 -11.79 -1.22
CA ASN A 58 20.29 -11.53 -0.69
C ASN A 58 21.16 -11.10 -1.87
#